data_AF-A0A2T6ZIS7-F1
#
_entry.id   AF-A0A2T6ZIS7-F1
#
_cell.length_a   1.000
_cell.length_b   1.000
_cell.length_c   1.000
_cell.angle_alpha   90.00
_cell.angle_beta   90.00
_cell.angle_gamma   90.00
#
_symmetry.space_group_name_H-M   'P 1'
#
loop_
_entity.id
_entity.type
_entity.pdbx_description
1 polymer ?
#
loop_
_entity_poly.entity_id
_entity_poly.type
_entity_poly.pdbx_seq_one_letter_code
_entity_poly.pdbx_strand_id
1 'polypeptide(L)'
;NVQLAITENQQFSQLKPNSPCNAGQISCIQGDLAQCVGGKFLTTACAGGSQCFSLPLVNKVGTSVTCTTAEDAARRMNAGSVQELQALIGGISPVPP
;
A
#
# COMPACT_ATOMS: atom_id res chain seq x y z
N ASN A 1 4.01 -13.50 6.35
CA ASN A 1 4.09 -12.23 5.59
C ASN A 1 2.76 -11.51 5.43
N VAL A 2 1.60 -12.19 5.36
CA VAL A 2 0.28 -11.53 5.23
C VAL A 2 0.01 -10.49 6.32
N GLN A 3 0.18 -10.86 7.60
CA GLN A 3 -0.02 -9.93 8.71
C GLN A 3 0.89 -8.69 8.61
N LEU A 4 2.14 -8.85 8.21
CA LEU A 4 3.08 -7.74 8.00
C LEU A 4 2.56 -6.80 6.91
N ALA A 5 2.06 -7.35 5.81
CA ALA A 5 1.49 -6.57 4.72
C ALA A 5 0.29 -5.75 5.21
N ILE A 6 -0.64 -6.37 5.95
CA ILE A 6 -1.80 -5.68 6.51
C ILE A 6 -1.35 -4.52 7.42
N THR A 7 -0.45 -4.79 8.35
CA THR A 7 0.06 -3.79 9.29
C THR A 7 0.77 -2.64 8.56
N GLU A 8 1.58 -2.90 7.54
CA GLU A 8 2.22 -1.84 6.75
C GLU A 8 1.19 -0.97 6.01
N ASN A 9 0.17 -1.58 5.39
CA ASN A 9 -0.87 -0.78 4.73
C ASN A 9 -1.67 0.07 5.74
N GLN A 10 -1.86 -0.41 6.97
CA GLN A 10 -2.47 0.41 8.04
C GLN A 10 -1.59 1.61 8.41
N GLN A 11 -0.26 1.42 8.45
CA GLN A 11 0.68 2.50 8.72
C GLN A 11 0.70 3.52 7.58
N PHE A 12 0.60 3.06 6.34
CA PHE A 12 0.53 3.89 5.14
C PHE A 12 -0.65 4.88 5.17
N SER A 13 -1.80 4.48 5.69
CA SER A 13 -2.96 5.37 5.89
C SER A 13 -2.69 6.52 6.89
N GLN A 14 -1.67 6.40 7.74
CA GLN A 14 -1.25 7.45 8.67
C GLN A 14 -0.14 8.34 8.10
N LEU A 15 0.51 7.93 7.01
CA LEU A 15 1.59 8.67 6.37
C LEU A 15 1.05 9.78 5.46
N LYS A 16 1.83 10.85 5.36
CA LYS A 16 1.54 12.00 4.50
C LYS A 16 2.73 12.28 3.59
N PRO A 17 2.55 12.97 2.45
CA PRO A 17 3.65 13.27 1.54
C PRO A 17 4.77 14.10 2.20
N ASN A 18 4.41 14.87 3.24
CA ASN A 18 5.32 15.68 4.02
C ASN A 18 5.93 14.95 5.24
N SER A 19 5.56 13.69 5.48
CA SER A 19 6.13 12.89 6.56
C SER A 19 7.63 12.67 6.29
N PRO A 20 8.48 12.80 7.31
CA PRO A 20 9.88 12.44 7.17
C PRO A 20 9.98 10.94 6.88
N CYS A 21 10.85 10.58 5.95
CA CYS A 21 11.00 9.21 5.47
C CYS A 21 12.47 8.86 5.29
N ASN A 22 12.74 7.56 5.25
CA ASN A 22 14.10 7.06 5.03
C ASN A 22 14.35 6.86 3.54
N ALA A 23 15.53 7.26 3.05
CA ALA A 23 15.88 7.13 1.64
C ALA A 23 15.68 5.69 1.14
N GLY A 24 14.93 5.53 0.04
CA GLY A 24 14.59 4.22 -0.53
C GLY A 24 13.37 3.53 0.10
N GLN A 25 12.76 4.11 1.14
CA GLN A 25 11.49 3.64 1.67
C GLN A 25 10.39 3.85 0.64
N ILE A 26 9.60 2.80 0.39
CA ILE A 26 8.39 2.88 -0.44
C ILE A 26 7.19 2.72 0.48
N SER A 27 6.18 3.54 0.28
CA SER A 27 4.95 3.53 1.06
C SER A 27 3.78 3.87 0.15
N CYS A 28 2.56 3.62 0.62
CA CYS A 28 1.37 4.06 -0.08
C CYS A 28 0.80 5.29 0.61
N ILE A 29 0.49 6.34 -0.14
CA ILE A 29 -0.11 7.55 0.43
C ILE A 29 -1.34 7.86 -0.39
N GLN A 30 -2.51 7.78 0.24
CA GLN A 30 -3.81 7.99 -0.41
C GLN A 30 -4.08 7.11 -1.65
N GLY A 31 -3.42 5.94 -1.74
CA GLY A 31 -3.52 5.04 -2.90
C GLY A 31 -2.45 5.26 -3.97
N ASP A 32 -1.64 6.32 -3.87
CA ASP A 32 -0.50 6.56 -4.73
C ASP A 32 0.77 5.89 -4.20
N LEU A 33 1.66 5.49 -5.12
CA LEU A 33 2.96 4.93 -4.77
C LEU A 33 3.90 6.05 -4.34
N ALA A 34 4.25 6.09 -3.06
CA ALA A 34 5.13 7.09 -2.49
C ALA A 34 6.54 6.51 -2.34
N GLN A 35 7.54 7.11 -2.99
CA GLN A 35 8.95 6.77 -2.79
C GLN A 35 9.66 7.91 -2.06
N CYS A 36 10.39 7.55 -1.00
CA CYS A 36 11.22 8.50 -0.29
C CYS A 36 12.49 8.85 -1.08
N VAL A 37 12.57 10.09 -1.55
CA VAL A 37 13.76 10.65 -2.22
C VAL A 37 14.12 11.96 -1.53
N GLY A 38 15.36 12.07 -1.04
CA GLY A 38 15.83 13.28 -0.35
C GLY A 38 15.07 13.60 0.95
N GLY A 39 14.56 12.59 1.65
CA GLY A 39 13.83 12.74 2.91
C GLY A 39 12.37 13.20 2.76
N LYS A 40 11.82 13.16 1.55
CA LYS A 40 10.42 13.47 1.23
C LYS A 40 9.80 12.34 0.42
N PHE A 41 8.52 12.09 0.64
CA PHE A 41 7.75 11.15 -0.16
C PHE A 41 7.33 11.79 -1.48
N LEU A 42 7.83 11.28 -2.60
CA LEU A 42 7.28 11.58 -3.92
C LEU A 42 6.20 10.56 -4.23
N THR A 43 4.95 11.03 -4.31
CA THR A 43 3.81 10.23 -4.74
C THR A 43 3.77 10.13 -6.25
N THR A 44 3.54 8.92 -6.75
CA THR A 44 3.39 8.58 -8.15
C THR A 44 2.07 7.85 -8.31
N ALA A 45 1.21 8.36 -9.19
CA ALA A 45 -0.08 7.75 -9.42
C ALA A 45 0.06 6.37 -10.07
N CYS A 46 -0.67 5.41 -9.52
CA CYS A 46 -0.75 4.08 -10.07
C CYS A 46 -1.62 4.10 -11.35
N ALA A 47 -1.13 3.52 -12.44
CA ALA A 47 -1.82 3.55 -13.73
C ALA A 47 -2.98 2.55 -13.81
N GLY A 48 -3.99 2.84 -14.63
CA GLY A 48 -5.04 1.87 -14.98
C GLY A 48 -6.00 1.51 -13.84
N GLY A 49 -6.28 2.46 -12.92
CA GLY A 49 -7.18 2.23 -11.79
C GLY A 49 -6.61 1.29 -10.72
N SER A 50 -5.31 0.97 -10.80
CA SER A 50 -4.62 0.29 -9.71
C SER A 50 -4.35 1.23 -8.55
N GLN A 51 -4.14 0.68 -7.36
CA GLN A 51 -3.75 1.44 -6.17
C GLN A 51 -2.50 0.82 -5.56
N CYS A 52 -1.78 1.62 -4.80
CA CYS A 52 -0.61 1.15 -4.07
C CYS A 52 -1.05 0.27 -2.89
N PHE A 53 -0.48 -0.93 -2.81
CA PHE A 53 -0.62 -1.84 -1.67
C PHE A 53 0.73 -2.45 -1.28
N SER A 54 0.94 -2.68 0.02
CA SER A 54 2.00 -3.58 0.50
C SER A 54 1.54 -5.02 0.33
N LEU A 55 2.22 -5.83 -0.45
CA LEU A 55 1.87 -7.24 -0.68
C LEU A 55 2.82 -8.16 0.09
N PRO A 56 2.33 -9.29 0.64
CA PRO A 56 3.18 -10.26 1.30
C PRO A 56 4.09 -10.97 0.29
N LEU A 57 5.39 -10.99 0.55
CA LEU A 57 6.31 -11.77 -0.27
C LEU A 57 6.10 -13.27 -0.02
N VAL A 58 6.02 -14.08 -1.08
CA VAL A 58 5.82 -15.54 -0.95
C VAL A 58 7.13 -16.32 -0.83
N ASN A 59 8.22 -15.77 -1.38
CA ASN A 59 9.53 -16.42 -1.47
C ASN A 59 10.60 -15.79 -0.55
N LYS A 60 10.23 -14.76 0.22
CA LYS A 60 11.13 -13.97 1.08
C LYS A 60 10.36 -13.50 2.30
N VAL A 61 11.05 -13.30 3.41
CA VAL A 61 10.47 -12.64 4.59
C VAL A 61 10.25 -11.17 4.28
N GLY A 62 9.07 -10.65 4.65
CA GLY A 62 8.71 -9.26 4.46
C GLY A 62 7.60 -9.05 3.43
N THR A 63 7.52 -7.80 2.99
CA THR A 63 6.46 -7.26 2.16
C THR A 63 7.06 -6.52 0.97
N SER A 64 6.27 -6.26 -0.06
CA SER A 64 6.67 -5.47 -1.21
C SER A 64 5.56 -4.52 -1.60
N VAL A 65 5.90 -3.23 -1.65
CA VAL A 65 4.96 -2.18 -1.98
C VAL A 65 4.94 -1.98 -3.49
N THR A 66 3.78 -2.15 -4.11
CA THR A 66 3.62 -2.00 -5.55
C THR A 66 2.20 -1.57 -5.92
N CYS A 67 2.04 -1.05 -7.13
CA CYS A 67 0.73 -0.77 -7.70
C CYS A 67 0.08 -2.07 -8.16
N THR A 68 -1.09 -2.41 -7.60
CA THR A 68 -1.89 -3.55 -8.03
C THR A 68 -3.38 -3.23 -7.90
N THR A 69 -4.24 -4.12 -8.38
CA THR A 69 -5.69 -3.97 -8.17
C THR A 69 -6.06 -4.36 -6.74
N ALA A 70 -7.11 -3.75 -6.20
CA ALA A 70 -7.60 -4.10 -4.87
C ALA A 70 -8.04 -5.57 -4.81
N GLU A 71 -8.49 -6.15 -5.92
CA GLU A 71 -8.85 -7.58 -6.01
C GLU A 71 -7.63 -8.50 -5.93
N ASP A 72 -6.50 -8.16 -6.58
CA ASP A 72 -5.26 -8.90 -6.41
C ASP A 72 -4.71 -8.75 -4.99
N ALA A 73 -4.69 -7.54 -4.44
CA ALA A 73 -4.28 -7.30 -3.06
C ALA A 73 -5.13 -8.10 -2.07
N ALA A 74 -6.46 -8.15 -2.26
CA ALA A 74 -7.37 -8.92 -1.42
C ALA A 74 -7.02 -10.41 -1.46
N ARG A 75 -6.85 -10.99 -2.66
CA ARG A 75 -6.45 -12.39 -2.82
C ARG A 75 -5.11 -12.68 -2.16
N ARG A 76 -4.12 -11.80 -2.29
CA ARG A 76 -2.77 -11.94 -1.70
C ARG A 76 -2.80 -11.85 -0.18
N MET A 77 -3.68 -11.02 0.36
CA MET A 77 -3.88 -10.84 1.81
C MET A 77 -4.91 -11.79 2.42
N ASN A 78 -5.45 -12.71 1.62
CA ASN A 78 -6.50 -13.64 2.05
C ASN A 78 -7.76 -12.93 2.56
N ALA A 79 -8.09 -11.78 1.96
CA ALA A 79 -9.36 -11.10 2.16
C ALA A 79 -10.38 -11.65 1.16
N GLY A 80 -11.60 -11.95 1.63
CA GLY A 80 -12.68 -12.50 0.82
C GLY A 80 -13.22 -11.52 -0.24
N SER A 81 -13.06 -10.22 0.00
CA SER A 81 -13.56 -9.14 -0.86
C SER A 81 -12.68 -7.89 -0.76
N VAL A 82 -12.80 -6.98 -1.73
CA VAL A 82 -12.16 -5.66 -1.69
C VAL A 82 -12.60 -4.85 -0.47
N GLN A 83 -13.88 -4.93 -0.07
CA GLN A 83 -14.35 -4.25 1.14
C GLN A 83 -13.69 -4.81 2.40
N GLU A 84 -13.47 -6.13 2.46
CA GLU A 84 -12.81 -6.77 3.60
C GLU A 84 -11.33 -6.38 3.66
N LEU A 85 -10.65 -6.37 2.51
CA LEU A 85 -9.29 -5.84 2.40
C LEU A 85 -9.22 -4.41 2.95
N GLN A 86 -10.11 -3.53 2.51
CA GLN A 86 -10.17 -2.13 2.95
C GLN A 86 -10.41 -2.02 4.47
N ALA A 87 -11.26 -2.89 5.03
CA ALA A 87 -11.48 -2.96 6.47
C ALA A 87 -10.21 -3.41 7.22
N LEU A 88 -9.47 -4.39 6.68
CA LEU A 88 -8.22 -4.88 7.26
C LEU A 88 -7.12 -3.81 7.24
N ILE A 89 -7.01 -3.03 6.18
CA ILE A 89 -5.92 -2.05 6.02
C ILE A 89 -6.28 -0.62 6.43
N GLY A 90 -7.43 -0.42 7.06
CA GLY A 90 -7.81 0.85 7.67
C GLY A 90 -8.29 1.92 6.68
N GLY A 91 -8.88 1.51 5.56
CA GLY A 91 -9.58 2.41 4.66
C GLY A 91 -8.66 3.41 3.96
N ILE A 92 -7.76 2.92 3.10
CA ILE A 92 -7.49 3.70 1.88
C ILE A 92 -8.82 3.76 1.15
N SER A 93 -9.50 4.90 1.26
CA SER A 93 -10.76 5.16 0.59
C SER A 93 -10.65 4.67 -0.85
N PRO A 94 -11.62 3.88 -1.36
CA PRO A 94 -11.67 3.62 -2.80
C PRO A 94 -11.69 5.00 -3.46
N VAL A 95 -10.65 5.32 -4.23
CA VAL A 95 -10.73 6.45 -5.14
C VAL A 95 -11.86 6.09 -6.09
N PRO A 96 -13.04 6.74 -6.00
CA PRO A 96 -14.08 6.54 -6.99
C PRO A 96 -13.59 7.15 -8.31
N PRO A 97 -14.10 6.68 -9.47
CA PRO A 97 -13.70 7.18 -10.79
C PRO A 97 -13.95 8.68 -10.98
#